data_AF-A0A926QDN7-F1
#
_entry.id   AF-A0A926QDN7-F1
#
_cell.length_a   1.000
_cell.length_b   1.000
_cell.length_c   1.000
_cell.angle_alpha   90.00
_cell.angle_beta   90.00
_cell.angle_gamma   90.00
#
_symmetry.space_group_name_H-M   'P 1'
#
loop_
_entity.id
_entity.type
_entity.pdbx_description
1 polymer ?
#
loop_
_entity_poly.entity_id
_entity_poly.type
_entity_poly.pdbx_seq_one_letter_code
_entity_poly.pdbx_strand_id
1 'polypeptide(L)'
;MWTDLARKLLDILLPGEKRRSSKPSSRPGARTSAGTIPGQPGGRGSAKPGPSPRPSAGAANDALVPGRDGDADSITRDLTRAEAESLRFEYSPQRDGDPDPGEVVWTWVPYAENDGRGKDRPVLILGRVSATALAGCYLSTKQHRDFVPVGTGGWDPQHRPSYLSPERLLRVTHSGMRREGHEIDRETFIAAATVVARTHHLRG
;
A
#
# COMPACT_ATOMS: atom_id res chain seq x y z
N MET A 1 -0.08 16.15 31.47
CA MET A 1 0.21 16.41 30.03
C MET A 1 0.60 15.17 29.21
N TRP A 2 0.83 13.98 29.79
CA TRP A 2 0.94 12.70 29.04
C TRP A 2 -0.44 12.11 28.71
N THR A 3 -1.37 12.22 29.65
CA THR A 3 -2.70 11.58 29.62
C THR A 3 -3.65 12.20 28.61
N ASP A 4 -3.54 13.50 28.31
CA ASP A 4 -4.47 14.19 27.40
C ASP A 4 -4.22 13.93 25.93
N LEU A 5 -2.96 13.79 25.50
CA LEU A 5 -2.64 13.51 24.10
C LEU A 5 -2.93 12.04 23.76
N ALA A 6 -2.59 11.13 24.67
CA ALA A 6 -2.91 9.71 24.54
C ALA A 6 -4.44 9.47 24.62
N ARG A 7 -5.17 10.20 25.48
CA ARG A 7 -6.65 10.17 25.48
C ARG A 7 -7.27 10.80 24.24
N LYS A 8 -6.77 11.94 23.75
CA LYS A 8 -7.27 12.55 22.50
C LYS A 8 -7.03 11.66 21.28
N LEU A 9 -5.87 11.03 21.18
CA LEU A 9 -5.60 10.03 20.14
C LEU A 9 -6.50 8.80 20.29
N LEU A 10 -6.94 8.47 21.52
CA LEU A 10 -7.91 7.41 21.79
C LEU A 10 -9.36 7.83 21.44
N ASP A 11 -9.71 9.10 21.64
CA ASP A 11 -11.06 9.66 21.39
C ASP A 11 -11.33 10.00 19.91
N ILE A 12 -10.28 10.32 19.13
CA ILE A 12 -10.34 10.49 17.66
C ILE A 12 -10.47 9.13 16.94
N LEU A 13 -10.32 8.05 17.69
CA LEU A 13 -10.32 6.66 17.26
C LEU A 13 -11.72 6.02 17.34
N LEU A 14 -12.75 6.78 16.96
CA LEU A 14 -14.08 6.22 16.70
C LEU A 14 -14.15 5.75 15.25
N PRO A 15 -14.68 4.55 14.98
CA PRO A 15 -14.77 4.01 13.64
C PRO A 15 -15.61 4.93 12.76
N GLY A 16 -15.07 5.33 11.61
CA GLY A 16 -15.89 5.87 10.55
C GLY A 16 -16.89 4.80 10.12
N GLU A 17 -18.11 4.84 10.65
CA GLU A 17 -19.20 4.00 10.18
C GLU A 17 -19.44 4.28 8.69
N LYS A 18 -19.02 3.35 7.83
CA LYS A 18 -19.51 3.30 6.45
C LYS A 18 -20.22 1.98 6.20
N ARG A 19 -21.54 2.15 6.13
CA ARG A 19 -22.57 1.26 5.57
C ARG A 19 -22.00 0.18 4.65
N ARG A 20 -22.14 -1.08 5.09
CA ARG A 20 -22.06 -2.26 4.24
C ARG A 20 -23.03 -2.12 3.08
N SER A 21 -22.48 -2.02 1.87
CA SER A 21 -23.23 -2.23 0.64
C SER A 21 -22.83 -3.60 0.09
N SER A 22 -23.51 -4.65 0.54
CA SER A 22 -23.43 -5.97 -0.07
C SER A 22 -24.19 -5.95 -1.40
N LYS A 23 -23.50 -6.27 -2.50
CA LYS A 23 -24.13 -6.59 -3.78
C LYS A 23 -23.93 -8.09 -4.06
N PRO A 24 -24.99 -8.87 -4.26
CA PRO A 24 -24.89 -10.31 -4.48
C PRO A 24 -24.45 -10.64 -5.91
N SER A 25 -23.63 -11.68 -6.08
CA SER A 25 -23.31 -12.25 -7.39
C SER A 25 -24.45 -13.15 -7.87
N SER A 26 -25.02 -12.84 -9.02
CA SER A 26 -26.04 -13.65 -9.68
C SER A 26 -25.40 -14.65 -10.64
N ARG A 27 -25.55 -15.96 -10.39
CA ARG A 27 -25.54 -17.01 -11.43
C ARG A 27 -26.86 -16.95 -12.21
N PRO A 28 -26.86 -17.36 -13.49
CA PRO A 28 -27.50 -18.64 -13.86
C PRO A 28 -26.68 -19.35 -14.96
N GLY A 29 -26.90 -20.60 -15.37
CA GLY A 29 -27.94 -21.60 -15.19
C GLY A 29 -27.79 -22.57 -16.37
N ALA A 30 -27.80 -23.88 -16.13
CA ALA A 30 -27.69 -24.92 -17.14
C ALA A 30 -29.08 -25.36 -17.64
N ARG A 31 -29.26 -25.59 -18.96
CA ARG A 31 -29.72 -26.87 -19.57
C ARG A 31 -30.18 -26.79 -21.04
N THR A 32 -30.19 -28.00 -21.62
CA THR A 32 -30.91 -28.52 -22.81
C THR A 32 -30.14 -28.50 -24.13
N SER A 33 -30.38 -29.38 -25.11
CA SER A 33 -30.44 -30.86 -25.23
C SER A 33 -30.71 -31.15 -26.72
N ALA A 34 -30.01 -32.14 -27.29
CA ALA A 34 -30.37 -33.00 -28.44
C ALA A 34 -30.43 -32.46 -29.90
N GLY A 35 -29.85 -33.24 -30.82
CA GLY A 35 -30.25 -33.28 -32.25
C GLY A 35 -29.18 -33.60 -33.33
N THR A 36 -28.82 -34.88 -33.47
CA THR A 36 -28.59 -35.70 -34.70
C THR A 36 -27.70 -35.25 -35.92
N ILE A 37 -26.84 -36.21 -36.33
CA ILE A 37 -25.83 -36.42 -37.42
C ILE A 37 -26.50 -36.77 -38.80
N PRO A 38 -25.88 -36.92 -40.03
CA PRO A 38 -24.46 -37.11 -40.47
C PRO A 38 -23.95 -36.39 -41.76
N GLY A 39 -22.63 -36.52 -42.05
CA GLY A 39 -22.10 -36.54 -43.43
C GLY A 39 -20.59 -36.27 -43.60
N GLN A 40 -19.79 -37.31 -43.81
CA GLN A 40 -18.37 -37.31 -44.27
C GLN A 40 -18.28 -37.20 -45.82
N PRO A 41 -17.11 -37.28 -46.52
CA PRO A 41 -15.70 -37.08 -46.17
C PRO A 41 -14.88 -36.22 -47.18
N GLY A 42 -13.62 -35.91 -46.83
CA GLY A 42 -12.51 -35.92 -47.80
C GLY A 42 -11.64 -34.66 -47.88
N GLY A 43 -10.32 -34.87 -48.05
CA GLY A 43 -9.48 -33.89 -48.74
C GLY A 43 -8.22 -33.45 -48.01
N ARG A 44 -7.08 -33.94 -48.51
CA ARG A 44 -5.69 -33.64 -48.13
C ARG A 44 -5.32 -32.15 -48.33
N GLY A 45 -4.41 -31.64 -47.51
CA GLY A 45 -3.71 -30.39 -47.81
C GLY A 45 -2.78 -29.94 -46.70
N SER A 46 -1.48 -30.19 -46.86
CA SER A 46 -0.40 -29.67 -46.02
C SER A 46 -0.24 -28.15 -46.16
N ALA A 47 -0.06 -27.44 -45.05
CA ALA A 47 0.63 -26.14 -45.05
C ALA A 47 1.33 -25.93 -43.69
N LYS A 48 2.67 -25.85 -43.74
CA LYS A 48 3.52 -25.43 -42.62
C LYS A 48 3.21 -23.95 -42.27
N PRO A 49 3.13 -23.55 -40.99
CA PRO A 49 3.15 -22.14 -40.65
C PRO A 49 4.54 -21.57 -40.94
N GLY A 50 4.62 -20.55 -41.80
CA GLY A 50 5.83 -19.74 -41.94
C GLY A 50 6.11 -18.96 -40.65
N PRO A 51 7.38 -18.63 -40.35
CA PRO A 51 7.71 -17.92 -39.12
C PRO A 51 7.13 -16.50 -39.18
N SER A 52 6.23 -16.19 -38.24
CA SER A 52 5.82 -14.81 -37.99
C SER A 52 7.06 -13.97 -37.65
N PRO A 53 7.15 -12.71 -38.11
CA PRO A 53 8.28 -11.86 -37.82
C PRO A 53 8.36 -11.65 -36.30
N ARG A 54 9.49 -12.04 -35.71
CA ARG A 54 9.86 -11.64 -34.34
C ARG A 54 9.79 -10.11 -34.28
N PRO A 55 8.99 -9.49 -33.41
CA PRO A 55 9.20 -8.09 -33.10
C PRO A 55 10.58 -7.96 -32.47
N SER A 56 11.37 -7.08 -33.07
CA SER A 56 12.74 -6.74 -32.71
C SER A 56 12.86 -6.47 -31.21
N ALA A 57 13.85 -7.10 -30.58
CA ALA A 57 14.37 -6.67 -29.29
C ALA A 57 14.82 -5.19 -29.41
N GLY A 58 14.09 -4.28 -28.77
CA GLY A 58 14.39 -2.85 -28.94
C GLY A 58 13.45 -1.85 -28.25
N ALA A 59 12.50 -2.31 -27.43
CA ALA A 59 11.84 -1.46 -26.45
C ALA A 59 11.96 -2.17 -25.11
N ALA A 60 12.87 -1.72 -24.26
CA ALA A 60 12.84 -2.10 -22.86
C ALA A 60 11.42 -1.79 -22.36
N ASN A 61 10.75 -2.78 -21.78
CA ASN A 61 9.57 -2.52 -20.97
C ASN A 61 10.05 -1.65 -19.79
N ASP A 62 10.05 -0.33 -19.95
CA ASP A 62 9.96 0.61 -18.83
C ASP A 62 8.57 0.42 -18.23
N ALA A 63 8.37 -0.71 -17.57
CA ALA A 63 7.19 -0.96 -16.79
C ALA A 63 7.20 0.07 -15.65
N LEU A 64 6.19 0.94 -15.64
CA LEU A 64 5.99 1.93 -14.58
C LEU A 64 6.15 1.26 -13.21
N VAL A 65 7.03 1.80 -12.38
CA VAL A 65 7.29 1.26 -11.04
C VAL A 65 6.32 1.91 -10.04
N PRO A 66 5.38 1.17 -9.43
CA PRO A 66 4.47 1.71 -8.43
C PRO A 66 5.22 2.43 -7.30
N GLY A 67 4.73 3.62 -6.93
CA GLY A 67 5.34 4.48 -5.91
C GLY A 67 6.49 5.35 -6.42
N ARG A 68 7.11 5.01 -7.56
CA ARG A 68 8.23 5.75 -8.16
C ARG A 68 7.77 6.61 -9.33
N ASP A 69 7.01 6.00 -10.24
CA ASP A 69 6.64 6.58 -11.53
C ASP A 69 5.13 6.86 -11.59
N GLY A 70 4.75 7.78 -12.48
CA GLY A 70 3.37 8.16 -12.76
C GLY A 70 2.99 9.54 -12.23
N ASP A 71 1.69 9.76 -12.01
CA ASP A 71 1.15 11.04 -11.59
C ASP A 71 1.21 11.21 -10.06
N ALA A 72 0.69 12.35 -9.58
CA ALA A 72 0.65 12.63 -8.16
C ALA A 72 -0.11 11.56 -7.35
N ASP A 73 -0.99 10.78 -7.96
CA ASP A 73 -1.77 9.76 -7.28
C ASP A 73 -1.11 8.38 -7.27
N SER A 74 0.02 8.19 -7.97
CA SER A 74 0.82 6.95 -7.92
C SER A 74 2.15 7.08 -7.20
N ILE A 75 2.72 8.28 -7.09
CA ILE A 75 4.05 8.48 -6.50
C ILE A 75 4.01 8.60 -4.98
N THR A 76 4.96 7.94 -4.33
CA THR A 76 5.27 8.15 -2.91
C THR A 76 6.28 9.29 -2.79
N ARG A 77 6.00 10.26 -1.92
CA ARG A 77 6.83 11.44 -1.69
C ARG A 77 6.71 11.93 -0.26
N ASP A 78 7.54 12.87 0.18
CA ASP A 78 7.28 13.56 1.45
C ASP A 78 5.95 14.34 1.38
N LEU A 79 5.23 14.36 2.50
CA LEU A 79 4.07 15.23 2.65
C LEU A 79 4.52 16.69 2.63
N THR A 80 3.71 17.53 2.00
CA THR A 80 3.81 18.97 2.20
C THR A 80 3.33 19.33 3.61
N ARG A 81 3.74 20.51 4.08
CA ARG A 81 3.29 21.02 5.38
C ARG A 81 1.76 21.10 5.48
N ALA A 82 1.09 21.57 4.43
CA ALA A 82 -0.37 21.68 4.40
C ALA A 82 -1.06 20.31 4.49
N GLU A 83 -0.50 19.29 3.82
CA GLU A 83 -1.02 17.92 3.91
C GLU A 83 -0.79 17.34 5.31
N ALA A 84 0.39 17.57 5.91
CA ALA A 84 0.68 17.12 7.27
C ALA A 84 -0.29 17.75 8.29
N GLU A 85 -0.66 19.02 8.11
CA GLU A 85 -1.66 19.71 8.95
C GLU A 85 -3.08 19.13 8.79
N SER A 86 -3.36 18.42 7.69
CA SER A 86 -4.64 17.72 7.46
C SER A 86 -4.64 16.25 7.89
N LEU A 87 -3.48 15.71 8.29
CA LEU A 87 -3.35 14.32 8.71
C LEU A 87 -4.27 14.02 9.90
N ARG A 88 -5.11 13.00 9.73
CA ARG A 88 -5.83 12.36 10.83
C ARG A 88 -5.19 11.01 11.14
N PHE A 89 -4.59 10.91 12.32
CA PHE A 89 -4.13 9.63 12.85
C PHE A 89 -5.33 8.71 13.11
N GLU A 90 -5.23 7.45 12.69
CA GLU A 90 -6.30 6.47 12.79
C GLU A 90 -5.68 5.07 12.96
N TYR A 91 -6.32 4.19 13.73
CA TYR A 91 -5.95 2.76 13.75
C TYR A 91 -7.16 1.95 13.29
N SER A 92 -7.08 1.46 12.05
CA SER A 92 -8.13 0.72 11.37
C SER A 92 -7.53 -0.25 10.34
N PRO A 93 -6.64 -1.17 10.74
CA PRO A 93 -6.03 -2.11 9.80
C PRO A 93 -7.09 -3.05 9.21
N GLN A 94 -7.02 -3.31 7.92
CA GLN A 94 -7.92 -4.21 7.20
C GLN A 94 -7.16 -4.96 6.10
N ARG A 95 -7.18 -6.29 6.17
CA ARG A 95 -6.60 -7.14 5.12
C ARG A 95 -7.54 -7.30 3.93
N ASP A 96 -7.66 -6.25 3.13
CA ASP A 96 -8.48 -6.24 1.92
C ASP A 96 -7.68 -5.96 0.63
N GLY A 97 -6.34 -5.91 0.73
CA GLY A 97 -5.44 -5.64 -0.38
C GLY A 97 -5.13 -4.15 -0.58
N ASP A 98 -5.64 -3.28 0.28
CA ASP A 98 -5.40 -1.86 0.27
C ASP A 98 -4.52 -1.41 1.46
N PRO A 99 -3.75 -0.31 1.35
CA PRO A 99 -2.99 0.21 2.48
C PRO A 99 -3.91 0.88 3.51
N ASP A 100 -3.88 0.40 4.75
CA ASP A 100 -4.69 0.96 5.84
C ASP A 100 -3.91 1.43 7.07
N PRO A 101 -4.43 2.43 7.82
CA PRO A 101 -3.81 2.90 9.05
C PRO A 101 -3.65 1.79 10.10
N GLY A 102 -2.42 1.56 10.55
CA GLY A 102 -2.05 0.42 11.40
C GLY A 102 -1.32 -0.70 10.67
N GLU A 103 -1.17 -0.62 9.35
CA GLU A 103 -0.46 -1.61 8.56
C GLU A 103 0.93 -1.17 8.11
N VAL A 104 1.84 -2.14 7.98
CA VAL A 104 3.17 -1.95 7.41
C VAL A 104 3.20 -2.42 5.96
N VAL A 105 3.06 -1.51 5.01
CA VAL A 105 3.03 -1.80 3.56
C VAL A 105 4.41 -1.62 2.92
N TRP A 106 4.64 -2.23 1.76
CA TRP A 106 5.86 -1.96 0.99
C TRP A 106 5.59 -0.98 -0.14
N THR A 107 6.42 0.06 -0.24
CA THR A 107 6.38 1.05 -1.31
C THR A 107 7.78 1.53 -1.66
N TRP A 108 7.91 2.13 -2.84
CA TRP A 108 9.09 2.89 -3.20
C TRP A 108 9.22 4.14 -2.33
N VAL A 109 10.33 4.25 -1.58
CA VAL A 109 10.62 5.43 -0.78
C VAL A 109 11.76 6.22 -1.44
N PRO A 110 11.51 7.46 -1.89
CA PRO A 110 12.56 8.29 -2.46
C PRO A 110 13.61 8.64 -1.41
N TYR A 111 14.86 8.81 -1.82
CA TYR A 111 15.89 9.35 -0.93
C TYR A 111 15.62 10.83 -0.64
N ALA A 112 16.18 11.34 0.48
CA ALA A 112 15.87 12.68 0.97
C ALA A 112 16.39 13.79 0.03
N GLU A 113 17.39 13.47 -0.79
CA GLU A 113 17.99 14.33 -1.80
C GLU A 113 17.02 14.65 -2.95
N ASN A 114 15.92 13.90 -3.10
CA ASN A 114 14.92 14.08 -4.15
C ASN A 114 15.49 14.04 -5.58
N ASP A 115 16.53 13.22 -5.80
CA ASP A 115 17.22 13.08 -7.09
C ASP A 115 16.64 11.97 -7.98
N GLY A 116 15.41 11.54 -7.70
CA GLY A 116 14.73 10.45 -8.40
C GLY A 116 15.18 9.04 -7.98
N ARG A 117 16.21 8.92 -7.15
CA ARG A 117 16.60 7.64 -6.55
C ARG A 117 15.77 7.35 -5.31
N GLY A 118 15.71 6.08 -4.98
CA GLY A 118 14.94 5.56 -3.87
C GLY A 118 15.21 4.08 -3.69
N LYS A 119 14.45 3.46 -2.79
CA LYS A 119 14.46 2.02 -2.62
C LYS A 119 13.10 1.55 -2.12
N ASP A 120 12.79 0.29 -2.35
CA ASP A 120 11.62 -0.34 -1.76
C ASP A 120 11.81 -0.48 -0.24
N ARG A 121 10.82 -0.05 0.55
CA ARG A 121 10.87 -0.09 2.02
C ARG A 121 9.51 -0.44 2.63
N PRO A 122 9.52 -1.10 3.81
CA PRO A 122 8.36 -1.14 4.67
C PRO A 122 8.03 0.27 5.20
N VAL A 123 6.76 0.64 5.17
CA VAL A 123 6.21 1.91 5.66
C VAL A 123 5.02 1.60 6.56
N LEU A 124 5.07 2.05 7.81
CA LEU A 124 3.90 2.01 8.69
C LEU A 124 2.96 3.15 8.30
N ILE A 125 1.73 2.81 7.93
CA ILE A 125 0.66 3.77 7.65
C ILE A 125 0.06 4.24 8.97
N LEU A 126 0.03 5.55 9.15
CA LEU A 126 -0.33 6.22 10.40
C LEU A 126 -1.72 6.85 10.37
N GLY A 127 -2.26 7.10 9.17
CA GLY A 127 -3.52 7.82 9.04
C GLY A 127 -3.79 8.32 7.63
N ARG A 128 -4.87 9.08 7.50
CA ARG A 128 -5.37 9.59 6.22
C ARG A 128 -5.14 11.10 6.11
N VAL A 129 -4.73 11.53 4.92
CA VAL A 129 -4.57 12.93 4.52
C VAL A 129 -5.77 13.35 3.66
N SER A 130 -6.26 12.45 2.81
CA SER A 130 -7.47 12.63 2.00
C SER A 130 -8.18 11.28 1.82
N ALA A 131 -9.22 11.24 0.97
CA ALA A 131 -9.88 9.99 0.61
C ALA A 131 -8.98 9.00 -0.16
N THR A 132 -7.92 9.50 -0.80
CA THR A 132 -7.03 8.70 -1.68
C THR A 132 -5.57 8.73 -1.25
N ALA A 133 -5.23 9.52 -0.23
CA ALA A 133 -3.86 9.69 0.25
C ALA A 133 -3.74 9.40 1.74
N LEU A 134 -2.71 8.62 2.05
CA LEU A 134 -2.34 8.17 3.38
C LEU A 134 -1.01 8.80 3.79
N ALA A 135 -0.77 8.84 5.09
CA ALA A 135 0.51 9.23 5.65
C ALA A 135 1.20 8.03 6.30
N GLY A 136 2.51 7.92 6.14
CA GLY A 136 3.28 6.89 6.80
C GLY A 136 4.74 7.23 6.98
N CYS A 137 5.43 6.45 7.80
CA CYS A 137 6.87 6.58 8.04
C CYS A 137 7.56 5.26 7.71
N TYR A 138 8.72 5.33 7.08
CA TYR A 138 9.47 4.13 6.70
C TYR A 138 10.11 3.46 7.91
N LEU A 139 10.28 2.14 7.84
CA LEU A 139 10.97 1.36 8.85
C LEU A 139 12.43 1.08 8.46
N SER A 140 13.24 0.81 9.48
CA SER A 140 14.64 0.43 9.41
C SER A 140 14.89 -0.71 10.39
N THR A 141 15.75 -1.66 10.02
CA THR A 141 16.23 -2.68 10.98
C THR A 141 17.43 -2.20 11.79
N LYS A 142 17.93 -0.99 11.51
CA LYS A 142 18.95 -0.32 12.32
C LYS A 142 18.26 0.53 13.37
N GLN A 143 18.61 0.31 14.63
CA GLN A 143 18.17 1.14 15.73
C GLN A 143 18.92 2.48 15.72
N HIS A 144 18.17 3.56 15.86
CA HIS A 144 18.69 4.90 16.12
C HIS A 144 18.02 5.46 17.37
N ARG A 145 18.64 6.45 18.03
CA ARG A 145 18.15 7.04 19.29
C ARG A 145 16.73 7.57 19.17
N ASP A 146 16.42 8.21 18.05
CA ASP A 146 15.14 8.91 17.84
C ASP A 146 14.13 8.04 17.08
N PHE A 147 14.47 6.79 16.78
CA PHE A 147 13.56 5.87 16.10
C PHE A 147 12.68 5.13 17.11
N VAL A 148 11.44 4.86 16.71
CA VAL A 148 10.47 4.19 17.57
C VAL A 148 10.50 2.68 17.31
N PRO A 149 10.67 1.82 18.34
CA PRO A 149 10.54 0.39 18.15
C PRO A 149 9.14 0.03 17.63
N VAL A 150 9.10 -0.72 16.52
CA VAL A 150 7.87 -1.31 15.97
C VAL A 150 7.83 -2.82 16.21
N GLY A 151 8.99 -3.43 16.48
CA GLY A 151 9.09 -4.86 16.74
C GLY A 151 9.30 -5.65 15.45
N THR A 152 8.74 -6.85 15.39
CA THR A 152 8.92 -7.80 14.28
C THR A 152 7.58 -8.14 13.65
N GLY A 153 7.55 -8.47 12.36
CA GLY A 153 6.32 -8.95 11.73
C GLY A 153 6.55 -9.41 10.29
N GLY A 154 5.49 -9.91 9.65
CA GLY A 154 5.57 -10.54 8.33
C GLY A 154 5.95 -9.60 7.18
N TRP A 155 6.14 -8.31 7.45
CA TRP A 155 6.76 -7.38 6.50
C TRP A 155 8.24 -7.71 6.26
N ASP A 156 8.96 -8.27 7.24
CA ASP A 156 10.35 -8.71 7.09
C ASP A 156 10.43 -10.25 7.17
N PRO A 157 10.80 -10.96 6.09
CA PRO A 157 10.91 -12.42 6.09
C PRO A 157 11.99 -12.96 7.05
N GLN A 158 12.93 -12.11 7.47
CA GLN A 158 13.94 -12.47 8.47
C GLN A 158 13.46 -12.20 9.90
N HIS A 159 12.23 -11.70 10.08
CA HIS A 159 11.63 -11.35 11.38
C HIS A 159 12.55 -10.48 12.25
N ARG A 160 13.29 -9.56 11.63
CA ARG A 160 14.22 -8.70 12.37
C ARG A 160 13.46 -7.59 13.09
N PRO A 161 13.93 -7.18 14.28
CA PRO A 161 13.45 -5.98 14.94
C PRO A 161 13.53 -4.78 13.99
N SER A 162 12.41 -4.08 13.87
CA SER A 162 12.21 -2.94 13.00
C SER A 162 11.87 -1.71 13.85
N TYR A 163 12.33 -0.56 13.38
CA TYR A 163 12.19 0.72 14.03
C TYR A 163 11.69 1.75 13.01
N LEU A 164 10.69 2.54 13.40
CA LEU A 164 10.14 3.62 12.59
C LEU A 164 11.04 4.85 12.64
N SER A 165 11.35 5.42 11.48
CA SER A 165 11.98 6.74 11.39
C SER A 165 10.91 7.83 11.42
N PRO A 166 10.81 8.66 12.48
CA PRO A 166 9.76 9.67 12.57
C PRO A 166 10.08 10.94 11.77
N GLU A 167 11.30 11.07 11.24
CA GLU A 167 11.80 12.32 10.66
C GLU A 167 11.10 12.70 9.34
N ARG A 168 10.66 11.69 8.57
CA ARG A 168 10.01 11.87 7.27
C ARG A 168 8.61 11.28 7.31
N LEU A 169 7.65 12.13 6.99
CA LEU A 169 6.25 11.76 6.86
C LEU A 169 5.91 11.69 5.38
N LEU A 170 5.69 10.48 4.88
CA LEU A 170 5.50 10.19 3.47
C LEU A 170 4.02 10.19 3.11
N ARG A 171 3.68 10.78 1.97
CA ARG A 171 2.43 10.54 1.26
C ARG A 171 2.51 9.18 0.56
N VAL A 172 1.59 8.29 0.89
CA VAL A 172 1.41 6.99 0.25
C VAL A 172 0.02 6.94 -0.37
N THR A 173 -0.11 6.29 -1.51
CA THR A 173 -1.40 6.07 -2.18
C THR A 173 -1.60 4.58 -2.43
N HIS A 174 -2.85 4.18 -2.68
CA HIS A 174 -3.19 2.80 -3.06
C HIS A 174 -2.35 2.28 -4.22
N SER A 175 -2.29 3.03 -5.32
CA SER A 175 -1.54 2.64 -6.51
C SER A 175 -0.03 2.72 -6.32
N GLY A 176 0.46 3.40 -5.28
CA GLY A 176 1.87 3.43 -4.90
C GLY A 176 2.30 2.17 -4.13
N MET A 177 1.37 1.43 -3.55
CA MET A 177 1.66 0.21 -2.80
C MET A 177 2.15 -0.91 -3.71
N ARG A 178 3.20 -1.62 -3.27
CA ARG A 178 3.81 -2.74 -4.00
C ARG A 178 3.50 -4.10 -3.39
N ARG A 179 3.29 -4.13 -2.08
CA ARG A 179 2.87 -5.31 -1.33
C ARG A 179 2.01 -4.89 -0.16
N GLU A 180 0.86 -5.55 -0.02
CA GLU A 180 -0.02 -5.44 1.14
C GLU A 180 0.77 -5.65 2.42
N GLY A 181 0.35 -4.94 3.46
CA GLY A 181 1.07 -4.89 4.70
C GLY A 181 0.77 -6.02 5.66
N HIS A 182 1.35 -5.89 6.85
CA HIS A 182 0.92 -6.62 8.02
C HIS A 182 0.54 -5.60 9.08
N GLU A 183 -0.57 -5.84 9.77
CA GLU A 183 -0.97 -5.04 10.92
C GLU A 183 0.06 -5.14 12.06
N ILE A 184 0.29 -4.02 12.73
CA ILE A 184 0.98 -3.97 14.03
C ILE A 184 -0.06 -3.91 15.14
N ASP A 185 0.33 -4.20 16.39
CA ASP A 185 -0.59 -4.03 17.50
C ASP A 185 -0.88 -2.54 17.79
N ARG A 186 -2.04 -2.31 18.40
CA ARG A 186 -2.57 -0.98 18.71
C ARG A 186 -1.66 -0.18 19.65
N GLU A 187 -0.98 -0.81 20.60
CA GLU A 187 -0.13 -0.09 21.56
C GLU A 187 1.14 0.43 20.87
N THR A 188 1.78 -0.43 20.07
CA THR A 188 2.91 -0.06 19.20
C THR A 188 2.52 1.07 18.24
N PHE A 189 1.32 0.99 17.65
CA PHE A 189 0.81 2.05 16.79
C PHE A 189 0.68 3.39 17.53
N ILE A 190 0.04 3.40 18.72
CA ILE A 190 -0.16 4.61 19.50
C ILE A 190 1.20 5.23 19.88
N ALA A 191 2.18 4.41 20.26
CA ALA A 191 3.53 4.89 20.57
C ALA A 191 4.19 5.55 19.35
N ALA A 192 4.14 4.91 18.18
CA ALA A 192 4.66 5.44 16.92
C ALA A 192 3.98 6.76 16.52
N ALA A 193 2.64 6.77 16.46
CA ALA A 193 1.86 7.94 16.10
C ALA A 193 2.13 9.12 17.05
N THR A 194 2.26 8.85 18.35
CA THR A 194 2.57 9.89 19.36
C THR A 194 3.92 10.56 19.10
N VAL A 195 4.96 9.77 18.79
CA VAL A 195 6.29 10.34 18.49
C VAL A 195 6.26 11.13 17.20
N VAL A 196 5.63 10.61 16.14
CA VAL A 196 5.50 11.31 14.86
C VAL A 196 4.75 12.64 15.02
N ALA A 197 3.63 12.65 15.75
CA ALA A 197 2.87 13.87 16.02
C ALA A 197 3.73 14.93 16.73
N ARG A 198 4.57 14.52 17.69
CA ARG A 198 5.50 15.42 18.39
C ARG A 198 6.60 15.94 17.47
N THR A 199 7.25 15.07 16.71
CA THR A 199 8.34 15.43 15.78
C THR A 199 7.88 16.48 14.76
N HIS A 200 6.66 16.34 14.24
CA HIS A 200 6.11 17.23 13.23
C HIS A 200 5.24 18.37 13.79
N HIS A 201 5.18 18.53 15.12
CA HIS A 201 4.36 19.54 15.81
C HIS A 201 2.88 19.52 15.38
N LEU A 202 2.36 18.34 15.04
CA LEU A 202 1.00 18.16 14.59
C LEU A 202 0.05 18.28 15.80
N ARG A 203 -1.03 19.04 15.61
CA ARG A 203 -2.09 19.12 16.62
C ARG A 203 -2.91 17.84 16.53
N GLY A 204 -2.91 17.06 17.60
CA GLY A 204 -3.86 15.96 17.80
C GLY A 204 -5.26 16.48 17.99
#